data_AF-A0AAN5CR84-F1
#
_entry.id   AF-A0AAN5CR84-F1
#
_cell.length_a   1.000
_cell.length_b   1.000
_cell.length_c   1.000
_cell.angle_alpha   90.00
_cell.angle_beta   90.00
_cell.angle_gamma   90.00
#
_symmetry.space_group_name_H-M   'P 1'
#
loop_
_entity.id
_entity.type
_entity.pdbx_description
1 polymer ?
#
loop_
_entity_poly.entity_id
_entity_poly.type
_entity_poly.pdbx_seq_one_letter_code
_entity_poly.pdbx_strand_id
1 'polypeptide(L)'
;MEGLAVSCARKCNQCEFSALFNGSPVVKTAKGSNKERLPKINLDFVSGVVLSAVGGTKLRLLLMMSGVSPISTSTFHRLKRFYVSPAIDELFVKKQEVCKVKYMEPVRFWVKPIINRCYDAVISAQGNGDLAKEKFRAILQCIQGKHTFDKDATFKHLKECGHTSTYNPEYYIKNKRIIDRLEEQVFTEKNIEDIGSVSWILQTSPCESINALAWRYAPKDYYFARSGHEMRTRQAVLHWNHLKQGIIDGSRSVVAKKSYTNPTHKNKVWRKVRKAASHTWRAEVKIGTYKVSDYFRAEQYTFPRFVEEWKSHPRKVWEELTRPLVPSAADPHLEEEKKEEED
;
A
#
# COMPACT_ATOMS: atom_id res chain seq x y z
N MET A 1 -4.46 -20.61 -28.56
CA MET A 1 -3.91 -20.64 -27.20
C MET A 1 -5.05 -20.84 -26.23
N GLU A 2 -5.21 -22.08 -25.77
CA GLU A 2 -5.98 -22.39 -24.58
C GLU A 2 -5.32 -21.66 -23.39
N GLY A 3 -6.10 -21.30 -22.37
CA GLY A 3 -5.59 -20.47 -21.27
C GLY A 3 -4.32 -21.03 -20.61
N LEU A 4 -3.69 -20.20 -19.76
CA LEU A 4 -2.58 -20.54 -18.86
C LEU A 4 -2.96 -21.62 -17.81
N ALA A 5 -3.58 -22.72 -18.22
CA ALA A 5 -3.69 -23.94 -17.45
C ALA A 5 -2.36 -24.66 -17.60
N VAL A 6 -1.49 -24.57 -16.60
CA VAL A 6 -0.29 -25.40 -16.53
C VAL A 6 -0.76 -26.81 -16.18
N SER A 7 -0.74 -27.70 -17.17
CA SER A 7 -0.85 -29.14 -16.97
C SER A 7 0.56 -29.73 -16.99
N CYS A 8 1.01 -30.24 -15.85
CA CYS A 8 2.27 -30.95 -15.75
C CYS A 8 1.97 -32.43 -15.56
N ALA A 9 2.36 -33.25 -16.53
CA ALA A 9 2.35 -34.70 -16.37
C ALA A 9 3.61 -35.10 -15.60
N ARG A 10 3.46 -35.52 -14.34
CA ARG A 10 4.55 -36.17 -13.61
C ARG A 10 4.54 -37.65 -13.95
N LYS A 11 5.68 -38.20 -14.36
CA LYS A 11 5.90 -39.64 -14.48
C LYS A 11 7.06 -40.03 -13.57
N CYS A 12 6.82 -40.97 -12.66
CA CYS A 12 7.86 -41.51 -11.81
C CYS A 12 8.71 -42.50 -12.64
N ASN A 13 10.03 -42.28 -12.70
CA ASN A 13 10.94 -43.13 -13.46
C ASN A 13 11.18 -44.51 -12.82
N GLN A 14 10.75 -44.72 -11.57
CA GLN A 14 10.97 -45.98 -10.84
C GLN A 14 9.73 -46.87 -10.74
N CYS A 15 8.52 -46.29 -10.70
CA CYS A 15 7.29 -47.06 -10.52
C CYS A 15 6.25 -46.81 -11.61
N GLU A 16 6.64 -46.16 -12.70
CA GLU A 16 5.80 -45.78 -13.85
C GLU A 16 4.55 -44.95 -13.54
N PHE A 17 4.36 -44.58 -12.26
CA PHE A 17 3.23 -43.79 -11.80
C PHE A 17 3.18 -42.46 -12.56
N SER A 18 2.07 -42.25 -13.29
CA SER A 18 1.82 -41.01 -13.98
C SER A 18 0.65 -40.27 -13.31
N ALA A 19 0.80 -38.96 -13.12
CA ALA A 19 -0.31 -38.13 -12.68
C ALA A 19 -0.25 -36.79 -13.39
N LEU A 20 -1.43 -36.24 -13.66
CA LEU A 20 -1.58 -34.92 -14.23
C LEU A 20 -1.79 -33.91 -13.09
N PHE A 21 -0.88 -32.95 -12.95
CA PHE A 21 -1.06 -31.79 -12.09
C PHE A 21 -1.62 -30.63 -12.91
N ASN A 22 -2.79 -30.13 -12.55
CA ASN A 22 -3.37 -28.93 -13.15
C ASN A 22 -3.27 -27.76 -12.16
N GLY A 23 -2.50 -26.73 -12.50
CA GLY A 23 -2.26 -25.59 -11.62
C GLY A 23 -3.47 -24.67 -11.43
N SER A 24 -4.45 -24.71 -12.33
CA SER A 24 -5.71 -23.99 -12.18
C SER A 24 -6.85 -24.67 -12.95
N PRO A 25 -8.12 -24.55 -12.49
CA PRO A 25 -9.26 -25.06 -13.22
C PRO A 25 -9.37 -24.35 -14.57
N VAL A 26 -9.63 -25.11 -15.63
CA VAL A 26 -9.88 -24.56 -16.97
C VAL A 26 -11.12 -23.68 -16.90
N VAL A 27 -10.94 -22.36 -17.01
CA VAL A 27 -12.06 -21.42 -17.07
C VAL A 27 -12.77 -21.64 -18.40
N LYS A 28 -13.95 -22.29 -18.34
CA LYS A 28 -14.87 -22.43 -19.47
C LYS A 28 -15.72 -21.17 -19.55
N THR A 29 -15.56 -20.39 -20.62
CA THR A 29 -16.47 -19.26 -20.92
C THR A 29 -17.67 -19.77 -21.71
N ALA A 30 -18.86 -19.25 -21.41
CA ALA A 30 -20.11 -19.62 -22.08
C ALA A 30 -20.13 -19.27 -23.59
N LYS A 31 -19.20 -18.44 -24.07
CA LYS A 31 -19.01 -18.11 -25.49
C LYS A 31 -17.62 -18.60 -25.94
N GLY A 32 -17.61 -19.44 -26.97
CA GLY A 32 -16.43 -20.14 -27.48
C GLY A 32 -15.50 -19.31 -28.38
N SER A 33 -15.56 -17.97 -28.36
CA SER A 33 -14.64 -17.16 -29.16
C SER A 33 -13.35 -16.88 -28.39
N ASN A 34 -12.19 -17.19 -28.99
CA ASN A 34 -10.87 -16.85 -28.45
C ASN A 34 -10.68 -15.34 -28.20
N LYS A 35 -11.51 -14.48 -28.82
CA LYS A 35 -11.44 -13.02 -28.74
C LYS A 35 -11.78 -12.46 -27.34
N GLU A 36 -12.68 -13.09 -26.58
CA GLU A 36 -13.03 -12.64 -25.22
C GLU A 36 -12.22 -13.32 -24.11
N ARG A 37 -11.76 -14.56 -24.37
CA ARG A 37 -11.06 -15.42 -23.39
C ARG A 37 -9.64 -14.92 -23.09
N LEU A 38 -8.88 -14.55 -24.12
CA LEU A 38 -7.49 -14.11 -23.98
C LEU A 38 -7.34 -12.77 -23.22
N PRO A 39 -8.17 -11.73 -23.48
CA PRO A 39 -8.10 -10.48 -22.72
C PRO A 39 -8.38 -10.65 -21.23
N LYS A 40 -9.36 -11.48 -20.85
CA LYS A 40 -9.71 -11.72 -19.44
C LYS A 40 -8.58 -12.45 -18.69
N ILE A 41 -8.00 -13.48 -19.31
CA ILE A 41 -6.88 -14.23 -18.74
C ILE A 41 -5.66 -13.33 -18.59
N ASN A 42 -5.33 -12.54 -19.62
CA ASN A 42 -4.21 -11.61 -19.57
C ASN A 42 -4.43 -10.54 -18.48
N LEU A 43 -5.66 -10.05 -18.30
CA LEU A 43 -5.98 -9.09 -17.26
C LEU A 43 -5.88 -9.67 -15.85
N ASP A 44 -6.35 -10.91 -15.65
CA ASP A 44 -6.21 -11.65 -14.40
C ASP A 44 -4.75 -11.89 -14.04
N PHE A 45 -3.98 -12.25 -15.06
CA PHE A 45 -2.57 -12.52 -14.91
C PHE A 45 -1.80 -11.25 -14.56
N VAL A 46 -2.00 -10.16 -15.30
CA VAL A 46 -1.36 -8.87 -15.04
C VAL A 46 -1.76 -8.32 -13.67
N SER A 47 -3.04 -8.38 -13.30
CA SER A 47 -3.50 -7.94 -11.97
C SER A 47 -2.86 -8.77 -10.85
N GLY A 48 -2.84 -10.10 -10.99
CA GLY A 48 -2.20 -11.00 -10.02
C GLY A 48 -0.71 -10.71 -9.82
N VAL A 49 0.02 -10.49 -10.92
CA VAL A 49 1.46 -10.16 -10.92
C VAL A 49 1.70 -8.83 -10.22
N VAL A 50 0.98 -7.78 -10.60
CA VAL A 50 1.12 -6.45 -10.02
C VAL A 50 0.83 -6.48 -8.52
N LEU A 51 -0.27 -7.12 -8.10
CA LEU A 51 -0.67 -7.23 -6.69
C LEU A 51 0.27 -8.10 -5.84
N SER A 52 0.98 -9.03 -6.48
CA SER A 52 2.01 -9.87 -5.87
C SER A 52 3.40 -9.24 -5.87
N ALA A 53 3.52 -8.04 -6.46
CA ALA A 53 4.77 -7.30 -6.61
C ALA A 53 5.86 -8.04 -7.41
N VAL A 54 5.46 -8.95 -8.30
CA VAL A 54 6.38 -9.61 -9.21
C VAL A 54 6.65 -8.68 -10.39
N GLY A 55 7.92 -8.44 -10.71
CA GLY A 55 8.30 -7.65 -11.89
C GLY A 55 8.00 -8.39 -13.19
N GLY A 56 7.67 -7.66 -14.26
CA GLY A 56 7.36 -8.24 -15.58
C GLY A 56 8.49 -9.10 -16.15
N THR A 57 9.75 -8.73 -15.90
CA THR A 57 10.93 -9.50 -16.34
C THR A 57 11.06 -10.84 -15.63
N LYS A 58 10.96 -10.86 -14.29
CA LYS A 58 10.99 -12.11 -13.49
C LYS A 58 9.85 -13.05 -13.89
N LEU A 59 8.71 -12.48 -14.21
CA LEU A 59 7.56 -13.21 -14.71
C LEU A 59 7.78 -13.79 -16.10
N ARG A 60 8.30 -13.00 -17.05
CA ARG A 60 8.64 -13.44 -18.41
C ARG A 60 9.60 -14.63 -18.36
N LEU A 61 10.65 -14.54 -17.54
CA LEU A 61 11.60 -15.62 -17.31
C LEU A 61 10.92 -16.87 -16.77
N LEU A 62 10.05 -16.74 -15.75
CA LEU A 62 9.31 -17.88 -15.21
C LEU A 62 8.39 -18.52 -16.25
N LEU A 63 7.71 -17.74 -17.08
CA LEU A 63 6.85 -18.27 -18.14
C LEU A 63 7.67 -19.00 -19.22
N MET A 64 8.79 -18.42 -19.66
CA MET A 64 9.70 -19.03 -20.62
C MET A 64 10.25 -20.36 -20.11
N MET A 65 10.73 -20.40 -18.86
CA MET A 65 11.19 -21.63 -18.22
C MET A 65 10.09 -22.68 -18.07
N SER A 66 8.82 -22.25 -17.95
CA SER A 66 7.67 -23.14 -17.83
C SER A 66 7.09 -23.58 -19.18
N GLY A 67 7.71 -23.20 -20.31
CA GLY A 67 7.21 -23.50 -21.64
C GLY A 67 5.91 -22.76 -22.01
N VAL A 68 5.53 -21.74 -21.23
CA VAL A 68 4.31 -20.96 -21.48
C VAL A 68 4.64 -19.71 -22.29
N SER A 69 3.85 -19.45 -23.33
CA SER A 69 4.02 -18.24 -24.14
C SER A 69 3.93 -16.98 -23.25
N PRO A 70 4.98 -16.15 -23.20
CA PRO A 70 4.97 -14.95 -22.38
C PRO A 70 4.07 -13.88 -23.00
N ILE A 71 3.38 -13.13 -22.15
CA ILE A 71 2.75 -11.88 -22.57
C ILE A 71 3.86 -10.90 -22.95
N SER A 72 3.72 -10.21 -24.08
CA SER A 72 4.70 -9.19 -24.48
C SER A 72 4.80 -8.08 -23.42
N THR A 73 5.99 -7.52 -23.26
CA THR A 73 6.21 -6.40 -22.31
C THR A 73 5.26 -5.25 -22.62
N SER A 74 5.09 -4.88 -23.90
CA SER A 74 4.14 -3.85 -24.32
C SER A 74 2.70 -4.14 -23.88
N THR A 75 2.22 -5.38 -24.06
CA THR A 75 0.88 -5.80 -23.65
C THR A 75 0.72 -5.78 -22.14
N PHE A 76 1.72 -6.26 -21.39
CA PHE A 76 1.73 -6.22 -19.92
C PHE A 76 1.60 -4.79 -19.40
N HIS A 77 2.43 -3.88 -19.92
CA HIS A 77 2.43 -2.47 -19.50
C HIS A 77 1.14 -1.75 -19.89
N ARG A 78 0.58 -2.07 -21.07
CA ARG A 78 -0.72 -1.56 -21.51
C ARG A 78 -1.84 -1.97 -20.56
N LEU A 79 -1.96 -3.27 -20.25
CA LEU A 79 -3.01 -3.77 -19.37
C LEU A 79 -2.87 -3.22 -17.94
N LYS A 80 -1.64 -3.14 -17.43
CA LYS A 80 -1.33 -2.52 -16.15
C LYS A 80 -1.82 -1.06 -16.13
N ARG A 81 -1.44 -0.27 -17.14
CA ARG A 81 -1.72 1.16 -17.23
C ARG A 81 -3.22 1.46 -17.33
N PHE A 82 -3.93 0.76 -18.19
CA PHE A 82 -5.32 1.11 -18.50
C PHE A 82 -6.33 0.52 -17.52
N TYR A 83 -6.03 -0.59 -16.86
CA TYR A 83 -7.02 -1.30 -16.05
C TYR A 83 -6.61 -1.43 -14.57
N VAL A 84 -5.37 -1.85 -14.32
CA VAL A 84 -4.94 -2.18 -12.94
C VAL A 84 -4.59 -0.92 -12.15
N SER A 85 -3.82 0.01 -12.72
CA SER A 85 -3.45 1.26 -12.04
C SER A 85 -4.67 2.10 -11.65
N PRO A 86 -5.67 2.35 -12.53
CA PRO A 86 -6.85 3.10 -12.16
C PRO A 86 -7.68 2.42 -11.06
N ALA A 87 -7.79 1.09 -11.08
CA ALA A 87 -8.51 0.35 -10.04
C ALA A 87 -7.82 0.45 -8.66
N ILE A 88 -6.49 0.48 -8.63
CA ILE A 88 -5.71 0.74 -7.41
C ILE A 88 -5.96 2.15 -6.90
N ASP A 89 -5.94 3.13 -7.80
CA ASP A 89 -6.13 4.54 -7.45
C ASP A 89 -7.54 4.79 -6.92
N GLU A 90 -8.57 4.24 -7.57
CA GLU A 90 -9.96 4.31 -7.11
C GLU A 90 -10.11 3.68 -5.71
N LEU A 91 -9.57 2.48 -5.50
CA LEU A 91 -9.65 1.83 -4.19
C LEU A 91 -8.88 2.61 -3.12
N PHE A 92 -7.71 3.14 -3.46
CA PHE A 92 -6.92 3.99 -2.57
C PHE A 92 -7.71 5.23 -2.16
N VAL A 93 -8.31 5.93 -3.12
CA VAL A 93 -9.15 7.11 -2.87
C VAL A 93 -10.36 6.74 -2.01
N LYS A 94 -11.05 5.64 -2.32
CA LYS A 94 -12.20 5.15 -1.54
C LYS A 94 -11.82 4.84 -0.09
N LYS A 95 -10.67 4.19 0.13
CA LYS A 95 -10.18 3.93 1.50
C LYS A 95 -9.75 5.21 2.21
N GLN A 96 -9.44 6.29 1.47
CA GLN A 96 -9.17 7.62 2.01
C GLN A 96 -10.43 8.47 2.22
N GLU A 97 -11.61 8.11 1.70
CA GLU A 97 -12.84 8.91 1.83
C GLU A 97 -13.29 9.09 3.29
N VAL A 98 -12.87 8.21 4.20
CA VAL A 98 -13.02 8.39 5.65
C VAL A 98 -12.40 9.71 6.12
N CYS A 99 -11.33 10.17 5.46
CA CYS A 99 -10.65 11.45 5.70
C CYS A 99 -11.18 12.59 4.80
N LYS A 100 -12.18 12.34 3.94
CA LYS A 100 -12.75 13.31 3.01
C LYS A 100 -14.18 13.74 3.34
N VAL A 101 -14.75 13.31 4.46
CA VAL A 101 -16.05 13.85 4.86
C VAL A 101 -15.92 15.36 5.04
N LYS A 102 -16.78 16.15 4.38
CA LYS A 102 -16.63 17.62 4.25
C LYS A 102 -16.43 18.31 5.60
N TYR A 103 -17.09 17.81 6.65
CA TYR A 103 -16.95 18.37 8.00
C TYR A 103 -15.56 18.14 8.63
N MET A 104 -14.74 17.20 8.13
CA MET A 104 -13.38 16.91 8.59
C MET A 104 -12.28 17.66 7.82
N GLU A 105 -12.65 18.47 6.83
CA GLU A 105 -11.70 19.26 6.04
C GLU A 105 -10.74 20.11 6.89
N PRO A 106 -11.18 20.78 7.99
CA PRO A 106 -10.29 21.54 8.86
C PRO A 106 -9.17 20.70 9.49
N VAL A 107 -9.42 19.41 9.75
CA VAL A 107 -8.42 18.50 10.37
C VAL A 107 -7.22 18.27 9.46
N ARG A 108 -7.37 18.41 8.14
CA ARG A 108 -6.28 18.16 7.18
C ARG A 108 -5.07 19.07 7.44
N PHE A 109 -5.31 20.33 7.80
CA PHE A 109 -4.26 21.27 8.18
C PHE A 109 -3.54 20.84 9.47
N TRP A 110 -4.23 20.11 10.34
CA TRP A 110 -3.73 19.64 11.63
C TRP A 110 -3.08 18.26 11.60
N VAL A 111 -3.24 17.45 10.53
CA VAL A 111 -2.68 16.08 10.49
C VAL A 111 -1.17 16.07 10.76
N LYS A 112 -0.40 16.89 10.04
CA LYS A 112 1.05 16.97 10.23
C LYS A 112 1.44 17.57 11.59
N PRO A 113 0.82 18.69 12.05
CA PRO A 113 1.00 19.18 13.42
C PRO A 113 0.72 18.13 14.50
N ILE A 114 -0.38 17.38 14.40
CA ILE A 114 -0.75 16.32 15.34
C ILE A 114 0.37 15.28 15.40
N ILE A 115 0.77 14.74 14.24
CA ILE A 115 1.85 13.74 14.17
C ILE A 115 3.13 14.26 14.84
N ASN A 116 3.53 15.48 14.51
CA ASN A 116 4.74 16.08 15.08
C ASN A 116 4.62 16.26 16.60
N ARG A 117 3.47 16.70 17.09
CA ARG A 117 3.23 16.86 18.54
C ARG A 117 3.17 15.50 19.26
N CYS A 118 2.71 14.44 18.62
CA CYS A 118 2.78 13.09 19.18
C CYS A 118 4.23 12.63 19.36
N TYR A 119 5.10 12.88 18.37
CA TYR A 119 6.53 12.59 18.49
C TYR A 119 7.19 13.43 19.58
N ASP A 120 6.93 14.74 19.59
CA ASP A 120 7.47 15.65 20.60
C ASP A 120 7.01 15.27 22.01
N ALA A 121 5.75 14.87 22.19
CA ALA A 121 5.21 14.41 23.48
C ALA A 121 6.04 13.27 24.07
N VAL A 122 6.45 12.31 23.25
CA VAL A 122 7.28 11.16 23.70
C VAL A 122 8.74 11.56 23.90
N ILE A 123 9.35 12.29 22.97
CA ILE A 123 10.76 12.67 23.03
C ILE A 123 11.02 13.60 24.22
N SER A 124 10.22 14.67 24.33
CA SER A 124 10.37 15.68 25.37
C SER A 124 9.90 15.20 26.75
N ALA A 125 9.27 14.03 26.85
CA ALA A 125 8.97 13.39 28.13
C ALA A 125 10.15 12.56 28.68
N GLN A 126 11.17 12.28 27.86
CA GLN A 126 12.42 11.61 28.28
C GLN A 126 12.20 10.34 29.12
N GLY A 127 11.13 9.59 28.83
CA GLY A 127 10.79 8.35 29.54
C GLY A 127 9.82 8.47 30.70
N ASN A 128 9.37 9.68 31.03
CA ASN A 128 8.24 9.86 31.93
C ASN A 128 6.93 9.58 31.16
N GLY A 129 6.38 8.39 31.34
CA GLY A 129 5.15 7.96 30.68
C GLY A 129 3.93 8.83 31.02
N ASP A 130 3.81 9.32 32.25
CA ASP A 130 2.69 10.16 32.68
C ASP A 130 2.76 11.55 32.02
N LEU A 131 3.96 12.14 31.96
CA LEU A 131 4.17 13.38 31.21
C LEU A 131 3.88 13.22 29.71
N ALA A 132 4.21 12.07 29.12
CA ALA A 132 3.87 11.79 27.72
C ALA A 132 2.35 11.70 27.51
N LYS A 133 1.62 11.04 28.43
CA LYS A 133 0.15 10.97 28.41
C LYS A 133 -0.48 12.36 28.52
N GLU A 134 0.00 13.20 29.44
CA GLU A 134 -0.47 14.58 29.59
C GLU A 134 -0.20 15.41 28.32
N LYS A 135 1.03 15.38 27.78
CA LYS A 135 1.38 16.07 26.54
C LYS A 135 0.55 15.60 25.34
N PHE A 136 0.18 14.32 25.30
CA PHE A 136 -0.68 13.78 24.25
C PHE A 136 -2.13 14.27 24.38
N ARG A 137 -2.70 14.30 25.60
CA ARG A 137 -4.02 14.90 25.87
C ARG A 137 -4.05 16.40 25.55
N ALA A 138 -2.95 17.11 25.83
CA ALA A 138 -2.82 18.55 25.53
C ALA A 138 -3.03 18.86 24.03
N ILE A 139 -2.70 17.93 23.12
CA ILE A 139 -2.83 18.15 21.67
C ILE A 139 -4.28 18.50 21.31
N LEU A 140 -5.27 17.81 21.88
CA LEU A 140 -6.69 18.09 21.63
C LEU A 140 -7.11 19.47 22.11
N GLN A 141 -6.55 19.94 23.23
CA GLN A 141 -6.82 21.27 23.77
C GLN A 141 -6.14 22.35 22.90
N CYS A 142 -4.90 22.11 22.47
CA CYS A 142 -4.16 23.01 21.58
C CYS A 142 -4.84 23.21 20.22
N ILE A 143 -5.45 22.15 19.65
CA ILE A 143 -6.21 22.25 18.41
C ILE A 143 -7.43 23.19 18.56
N GLN A 144 -7.97 23.30 19.77
CA GLN A 144 -9.07 24.22 20.11
C GLN A 144 -8.57 25.62 20.50
N GLY A 145 -7.26 25.88 20.48
CA GLY A 145 -6.65 27.14 20.91
C GLY A 145 -6.52 27.30 22.43
N LYS A 146 -6.73 26.22 23.20
CA LYS A 146 -6.56 26.21 24.66
C LYS A 146 -5.15 25.75 25.01
N HIS A 147 -4.36 26.66 25.55
CA HIS A 147 -2.94 26.44 25.85
C HIS A 147 -2.59 26.42 27.34
N THR A 148 -3.57 26.65 28.21
CA THR A 148 -3.46 26.62 29.68
C THR A 148 -4.25 25.43 30.23
N PHE A 149 -3.61 24.63 31.07
CA PHE A 149 -4.14 23.35 31.57
C PHE A 149 -4.31 23.31 33.10
N ASP A 150 -3.94 24.37 33.81
CA ASP A 150 -3.95 24.46 35.29
C ASP A 150 -5.29 24.13 35.96
N LYS A 151 -6.40 24.28 35.24
CA LYS A 151 -7.75 24.04 35.76
C LYS A 151 -8.17 22.56 35.69
N ASP A 152 -7.45 21.73 34.95
CA ASP A 152 -7.79 20.34 34.71
C ASP A 152 -6.91 19.43 35.59
N ALA A 153 -7.56 18.73 36.53
CA ALA A 153 -6.88 17.85 37.49
C ALA A 153 -6.13 16.67 36.84
N THR A 154 -6.38 16.40 35.55
CA THR A 154 -5.69 15.36 34.79
C THR A 154 -4.28 15.76 34.35
N PHE A 155 -3.93 17.05 34.43
CA PHE A 155 -2.61 17.59 34.12
C PHE A 155 -1.84 17.92 35.40
N LYS A 156 -0.89 17.07 35.79
CA LYS A 156 -0.07 17.26 37.00
C LYS A 156 1.28 17.89 36.70
N HIS A 157 1.87 17.56 35.55
CA HIS A 157 3.22 17.97 35.17
C HIS A 157 3.20 19.10 34.14
N LEU A 158 2.21 19.14 33.24
CA LEU A 158 2.10 20.16 32.20
C LEU A 158 1.05 21.22 32.54
N LYS A 159 1.50 22.45 32.82
CA LYS A 159 0.64 23.59 33.17
C LYS A 159 0.20 24.44 31.98
N GLU A 160 1.13 24.66 31.04
CA GLU A 160 0.90 25.43 29.83
C GLU A 160 1.77 24.96 28.67
N CYS A 161 1.46 25.44 27.46
CA CYS A 161 2.29 25.20 26.28
C CYS A 161 3.53 26.10 26.28
N GLY A 162 4.72 25.50 26.12
CA GLY A 162 5.99 26.25 26.03
C GLY A 162 6.24 26.94 24.68
N HIS A 163 5.20 27.29 23.94
CA HIS A 163 5.33 27.99 22.65
C HIS A 163 4.43 29.23 22.63
N THR A 164 4.90 30.31 22.02
CA THR A 164 4.07 31.47 21.73
C THR A 164 2.96 31.08 20.75
N SER A 165 1.74 31.60 20.91
CA SER A 165 0.63 31.30 20.00
C SER A 165 0.91 31.91 18.62
N THR A 166 1.48 31.12 17.71
CA THR A 166 1.85 31.57 16.37
C THR A 166 0.75 31.37 15.33
N TYR A 167 -0.35 30.72 15.69
CA TYR A 167 -1.41 30.36 14.75
C TYR A 167 -2.51 31.42 14.71
N ASN A 168 -2.95 31.75 13.49
CA ASN A 168 -4.16 32.53 13.27
C ASN A 168 -5.36 31.80 13.92
N PRO A 169 -6.15 32.49 14.78
CA PRO A 169 -7.32 31.93 15.45
C PRO A 169 -8.35 31.22 14.56
N GLU A 170 -8.37 31.54 13.27
CA GLU A 170 -9.26 30.90 12.27
C GLU A 170 -8.92 29.42 12.02
N TYR A 171 -7.69 29.00 12.27
CA TYR A 171 -7.29 27.60 12.07
C TYR A 171 -7.68 26.68 13.22
N TYR A 172 -8.06 27.20 14.39
CA TYR A 172 -8.48 26.37 15.51
C TYR A 172 -9.83 25.69 15.24
N ILE A 173 -9.93 24.42 15.63
CA ILE A 173 -11.15 23.65 15.45
C ILE A 173 -12.11 23.94 16.60
N LYS A 174 -13.18 24.67 16.30
CA LYS A 174 -14.27 24.96 17.27
C LYS A 174 -15.43 23.96 17.19
N ASN A 175 -15.50 23.16 16.13
CA ASN A 175 -16.60 22.23 15.91
C ASN A 175 -16.46 20.99 16.80
N LYS A 176 -17.35 20.86 17.78
CA LYS A 176 -17.34 19.77 18.76
C LYS A 176 -17.40 18.37 18.12
N ARG A 177 -18.18 18.19 17.05
CA ARG A 177 -18.29 16.89 16.34
C ARG A 177 -16.96 16.40 15.78
N ILE A 178 -16.10 17.34 15.37
CA ILE A 178 -14.75 17.01 14.88
C ILE A 178 -13.87 16.52 16.02
N ILE A 179 -13.94 17.22 17.16
CA ILE A 179 -13.17 16.89 18.37
C ILE A 179 -13.60 15.52 18.90
N ASP A 180 -14.89 15.28 19.07
CA ASP A 180 -15.43 14.00 19.56
C ASP A 180 -14.96 12.83 18.68
N ARG A 181 -14.91 13.03 17.36
CA ARG A 181 -14.45 12.01 16.42
C ARG A 181 -12.93 11.83 16.44
N LEU A 182 -12.15 12.88 16.67
CA LEU A 182 -10.70 12.77 16.89
C LEU A 182 -10.41 12.02 18.19
N GLU A 183 -11.18 12.26 19.23
CA GLU A 183 -11.08 11.55 20.51
C GLU A 183 -11.39 10.05 20.33
N GLU A 184 -12.49 9.73 19.65
CA GLU A 184 -12.91 8.35 19.36
C GLU A 184 -11.89 7.57 18.50
N GLN A 185 -11.16 8.24 17.60
CA GLN A 185 -10.30 7.57 16.61
C GLN A 185 -8.81 7.62 16.97
N VAL A 186 -8.34 8.74 17.54
CA VAL A 186 -6.91 9.02 17.73
C VAL A 186 -6.56 9.10 19.21
N PHE A 187 -7.37 9.77 20.02
CA PHE A 187 -7.08 10.00 21.45
C PHE A 187 -7.88 9.07 22.37
N THR A 188 -8.04 7.81 21.96
CA THR A 188 -8.70 6.79 22.78
C THR A 188 -7.90 6.52 24.05
N GLU A 189 -8.57 6.09 25.13
CA GLU A 189 -7.90 5.75 26.40
C GLU A 189 -6.80 4.72 26.20
N LYS A 190 -7.00 3.76 25.29
CA LYS A 190 -5.98 2.79 24.92
C LYS A 190 -4.76 3.44 24.27
N ASN A 191 -4.95 4.36 23.32
CA ASN A 191 -3.84 5.05 22.67
C ASN A 191 -3.08 5.95 23.66
N ILE A 192 -3.79 6.56 24.61
CA ILE A 192 -3.18 7.32 25.70
C ILE A 192 -2.36 6.39 26.58
N GLU A 193 -2.89 5.25 26.99
CA GLU A 193 -2.12 4.29 27.80
C GLU A 193 -0.88 3.77 27.05
N ASP A 194 -1.07 3.39 25.78
CA ASP A 194 0.00 2.91 24.92
C ASP A 194 1.11 3.97 24.79
N ILE A 195 0.78 5.28 24.74
CA ILE A 195 1.81 6.33 24.59
C ILE A 195 2.75 6.43 25.77
N GLY A 196 2.28 6.13 26.99
CA GLY A 196 3.13 6.10 28.18
C GLY A 196 4.18 4.99 28.14
N SER A 197 3.96 3.96 27.32
CA SER A 197 4.89 2.84 27.13
C SER A 197 5.83 3.00 25.93
N VAL A 198 5.65 4.06 25.12
CA VAL A 198 6.49 4.30 23.94
C VAL A 198 7.88 4.72 24.38
N SER A 199 8.90 4.08 23.80
CA SER A 199 10.28 4.45 24.06
C SER A 199 10.57 5.86 23.53
N TRP A 200 11.11 6.72 24.40
CA TRP A 200 11.61 8.04 24.03
C TRP A 200 12.81 7.95 23.08
N ILE A 201 13.50 6.81 23.07
CA ILE A 201 14.49 6.44 22.08
C ILE A 201 13.71 5.92 20.88
N LEU A 202 13.44 6.80 19.91
CA LEU A 202 12.66 6.55 18.70
C LEU A 202 12.94 5.16 18.12
N GLN A 203 12.07 4.18 18.37
CA GLN A 203 12.19 2.85 17.78
C GLN A 203 11.48 2.82 16.44
N THR A 204 12.22 2.45 15.41
CA THR A 204 11.76 2.49 14.01
C THR A 204 10.74 1.41 13.65
N SER A 205 10.29 0.54 14.57
CA SER A 205 9.64 -0.72 14.19
C SER A 205 8.41 -0.62 13.26
N PRO A 206 7.48 0.35 13.41
CA PRO A 206 6.38 0.51 12.45
C PRO A 206 6.86 1.09 11.12
N CYS A 207 7.81 2.04 11.15
CA CYS A 207 8.46 2.60 9.97
C CYS A 207 9.21 1.51 9.21
N GLU A 208 9.97 0.65 9.89
CA GLU A 208 10.64 -0.50 9.28
C GLU A 208 9.65 -1.49 8.70
N SER A 209 8.50 -1.69 9.34
CA SER A 209 7.48 -2.61 8.82
C SER A 209 6.81 -2.04 7.56
N ILE A 210 6.56 -0.72 7.50
CA ILE A 210 6.07 -0.04 6.30
C ILE A 210 7.15 -0.03 5.23
N ASN A 211 8.40 0.26 5.58
CA ASN A 211 9.53 0.26 4.66
C ASN A 211 9.72 -1.13 4.07
N ALA A 212 9.75 -2.19 4.87
CA ALA A 212 9.84 -3.57 4.39
C ALA A 212 8.69 -3.92 3.42
N LEU A 213 7.50 -3.36 3.64
CA LEU A 213 6.38 -3.50 2.72
C LEU A 213 6.55 -2.68 1.45
N ALA A 214 7.03 -1.44 1.56
CA ALA A 214 7.34 -0.57 0.42
C ALA A 214 8.40 -1.22 -0.47
N TRP A 215 9.46 -1.78 0.11
CA TRP A 215 10.51 -2.53 -0.59
C TRP A 215 9.98 -3.75 -1.34
N ARG A 216 8.90 -4.39 -0.87
CA ARG A 216 8.24 -5.46 -1.63
C ARG A 216 7.68 -4.94 -2.95
N TYR A 217 7.04 -3.77 -2.95
CA TYR A 217 6.36 -3.20 -4.12
C TYR A 217 7.28 -2.35 -4.99
N ALA A 218 8.24 -1.66 -4.38
CA ALA A 218 9.23 -0.78 -4.99
C ALA A 218 10.63 -1.11 -4.42
N PRO A 219 11.21 -2.26 -4.83
CA PRO A 219 12.59 -2.62 -4.46
C PRO A 219 13.61 -1.58 -4.93
N LYS A 220 14.68 -1.35 -4.16
CA LYS A 220 15.74 -0.39 -4.52
C LYS A 220 16.58 -0.82 -5.73
N ASP A 221 16.56 -2.12 -6.06
CA ASP A 221 17.30 -2.67 -7.20
C ASP A 221 16.78 -2.18 -8.56
N TYR A 222 15.64 -1.49 -8.58
CA TYR A 222 15.01 -1.01 -9.79
C TYR A 222 14.64 0.46 -9.67
N TYR A 223 14.93 1.22 -10.72
CA TYR A 223 14.42 2.57 -10.90
C TYR A 223 12.99 2.52 -11.42
N PHE A 224 12.12 3.35 -10.85
CA PHE A 224 10.73 3.50 -11.28
C PHE A 224 10.48 4.97 -11.60
N ALA A 225 9.81 5.26 -12.71
CA ALA A 225 9.29 6.60 -12.89
C ALA A 225 8.28 6.97 -11.82
N ARG A 226 8.09 8.28 -11.69
CA ARG A 226 7.16 8.90 -10.75
C ARG A 226 5.80 8.21 -10.70
N SER A 227 5.12 8.05 -11.83
CA SER A 227 3.79 7.42 -11.89
C SER A 227 3.81 5.94 -11.45
N GLY A 228 4.84 5.19 -11.84
CA GLY A 228 5.04 3.80 -11.43
C GLY A 228 5.36 3.67 -9.94
N HIS A 229 6.18 4.58 -9.40
CA HIS A 229 6.51 4.66 -7.99
C HIS A 229 5.27 5.05 -7.16
N GLU A 230 4.51 6.05 -7.58
CA GLU A 230 3.27 6.48 -6.93
C GLU A 230 2.26 5.33 -6.81
N MET A 231 1.99 4.62 -7.92
CA MET A 231 1.09 3.45 -7.90
C MET A 231 1.58 2.38 -6.92
N ARG A 232 2.88 2.05 -6.92
CA ARG A 232 3.46 1.03 -6.02
C ARG A 232 3.41 1.47 -4.56
N THR A 233 3.63 2.75 -4.28
CA THR A 233 3.48 3.34 -2.95
C THR A 233 2.02 3.27 -2.48
N ARG A 234 1.05 3.59 -3.35
CA ARG A 234 -0.39 3.42 -3.04
C ARG A 234 -0.72 1.96 -2.72
N GLN A 235 -0.18 1.00 -3.47
CA GLN A 235 -0.35 -0.43 -3.17
C GLN A 235 0.25 -0.83 -1.82
N ALA A 236 1.46 -0.36 -1.50
CA ALA A 236 2.09 -0.63 -0.22
C ALA A 236 1.24 -0.09 0.95
N VAL A 237 0.69 1.12 0.81
CA VAL A 237 -0.20 1.73 1.80
C VAL A 237 -1.53 0.97 1.92
N LEU A 238 -2.16 0.59 0.79
CA LEU A 238 -3.38 -0.24 0.81
C LEU A 238 -3.16 -1.54 1.58
N HIS A 239 -2.05 -2.22 1.30
CA HIS A 239 -1.68 -3.45 1.98
C HIS A 239 -1.43 -3.19 3.46
N TRP A 240 -0.67 -2.16 3.83
CA TRP A 240 -0.44 -1.80 5.23
C TRP A 240 -1.76 -1.54 5.98
N ASN A 241 -2.63 -0.72 5.41
CA ASN A 241 -3.91 -0.37 5.99
C ASN A 241 -4.79 -1.60 6.19
N HIS A 242 -4.83 -2.51 5.21
CA HIS A 242 -5.53 -3.78 5.37
C HIS A 242 -4.97 -4.63 6.52
N LEU A 243 -3.64 -4.68 6.68
CA LEU A 243 -3.02 -5.41 7.80
C LEU A 243 -3.37 -4.79 9.16
N LYS A 244 -3.51 -3.46 9.23
CA LYS A 244 -3.89 -2.73 10.45
C LYS A 244 -5.36 -2.85 10.77
N GLN A 245 -6.22 -2.71 9.78
CA GLN A 245 -7.65 -2.93 9.91
C GLN A 245 -7.92 -4.35 10.45
N GLY A 246 -7.26 -5.37 9.91
CA GLY A 246 -7.42 -6.73 10.44
C GLY A 246 -6.96 -6.90 11.91
N ILE A 247 -6.08 -6.05 12.42
CA ILE A 247 -5.71 -6.04 13.85
C ILE A 247 -6.80 -5.40 14.69
N ILE A 248 -7.37 -4.28 14.21
CA ILE A 248 -8.44 -3.53 14.88
C ILE A 248 -9.71 -4.38 14.94
N ASP A 249 -10.09 -4.98 13.82
CA ASP A 249 -11.29 -5.81 13.67
C ASP A 249 -11.13 -7.21 14.31
N GLY A 250 -9.99 -7.49 14.96
CA GLY A 250 -9.71 -8.76 15.63
C GLY A 250 -9.42 -9.96 14.71
N SER A 251 -9.67 -9.86 13.40
CA SER A 251 -9.42 -10.94 12.43
C SER A 251 -7.97 -11.45 12.39
N ARG A 252 -7.00 -10.62 12.81
CA ARG A 252 -5.57 -10.94 12.99
C ARG A 252 -5.17 -10.99 14.46
N SER A 253 -5.84 -11.88 15.19
CA SER A 253 -5.49 -12.23 16.58
C SER A 253 -4.05 -12.76 16.70
N VAL A 254 -3.51 -12.66 17.90
CA VAL A 254 -2.16 -13.15 18.24
C VAL A 254 -2.25 -14.66 18.42
N VAL A 255 -1.48 -15.41 17.63
CA VAL A 255 -1.49 -16.88 17.62
C VAL A 255 -0.30 -17.45 18.37
N ALA A 256 0.84 -16.75 18.35
CA ALA A 256 2.04 -17.20 19.04
C ALA A 256 2.90 -16.00 19.49
N LYS A 257 3.96 -16.29 20.23
CA LYS A 257 5.05 -15.34 20.51
C LYS A 257 6.35 -15.93 19.99
N LYS A 258 7.11 -15.15 19.24
CA LYS A 258 8.46 -15.52 18.78
C LYS A 258 9.47 -14.65 19.51
N SER A 259 10.43 -15.28 20.17
CA SER A 259 11.53 -14.56 20.80
C SER A 259 12.63 -14.25 19.79
N TYR A 260 13.30 -13.12 19.97
CA TYR A 260 14.57 -12.81 19.33
C TYR A 260 15.50 -12.19 20.36
N THR A 261 16.79 -12.49 20.25
CA THR A 261 17.81 -11.87 21.09
C THR A 261 18.10 -10.49 20.51
N ASN A 262 17.99 -9.45 21.32
CA ASN A 262 18.47 -8.13 20.95
C ASN A 262 19.99 -8.09 21.18
N PRO A 263 20.82 -8.00 20.12
CA PRO A 263 22.27 -8.03 20.28
C PRO A 263 22.80 -6.86 21.12
N THR A 264 22.15 -5.69 21.01
CA THR A 264 22.55 -4.44 21.67
C THR A 264 22.35 -4.51 23.19
N HIS A 265 21.20 -5.01 23.63
CA HIS A 265 20.84 -5.04 25.05
C HIS A 265 21.02 -6.42 25.69
N LYS A 266 21.51 -7.41 24.93
CA LYS A 266 21.73 -8.81 25.34
C LYS A 266 20.51 -9.46 26.03
N ASN A 267 19.31 -8.95 25.75
CA ASN A 267 18.06 -9.41 26.36
C ASN A 267 17.16 -10.08 25.32
N LYS A 268 16.29 -10.99 25.81
CA LYS A 268 15.33 -11.72 24.99
C LYS A 268 14.05 -10.90 24.86
N VAL A 269 13.76 -10.45 23.64
CA VAL A 269 12.56 -9.68 23.33
C VAL A 269 11.53 -10.59 22.67
N TRP A 270 10.26 -10.46 23.05
CA TRP A 270 9.17 -11.28 22.55
C TRP A 270 8.30 -10.49 21.56
N ARG A 271 8.11 -11.00 20.34
CA ARG A 271 7.15 -10.45 19.38
C ARG A 271 5.90 -11.31 19.28
N LYS A 272 4.75 -10.63 19.27
CA LYS A 272 3.45 -11.23 18.99
C LYS A 272 3.39 -11.65 17.51
N VAL A 273 3.29 -12.95 17.26
CA VAL A 273 3.02 -13.52 15.94
C VAL A 273 1.51 -13.56 15.74
N ARG A 274 1.04 -12.96 14.66
CA ARG A 274 -0.39 -12.85 14.35
C ARG A 274 -0.79 -13.80 13.23
N LYS A 275 -2.07 -14.13 13.17
CA LYS A 275 -2.66 -14.90 12.05
C LYS A 275 -2.28 -14.27 10.70
N ALA A 276 -2.07 -15.13 9.70
CA ALA A 276 -1.82 -14.72 8.33
C ALA A 276 -2.98 -13.84 7.81
N ALA A 277 -2.65 -12.85 6.97
CA ALA A 277 -3.66 -11.95 6.42
C ALA A 277 -4.41 -12.64 5.27
N SER A 278 -5.71 -12.37 5.15
CA SER A 278 -6.56 -12.86 4.06
C SER A 278 -6.32 -12.14 2.73
N HIS A 279 -5.72 -10.94 2.77
CA HIS A 279 -5.44 -10.09 1.60
C HIS A 279 -6.67 -9.80 0.72
N THR A 280 -7.87 -9.68 1.33
CA THR A 280 -9.14 -9.46 0.59
C THR A 280 -9.15 -8.21 -0.28
N TRP A 281 -8.36 -7.19 0.10
CA TRP A 281 -8.18 -5.98 -0.71
C TRP A 281 -7.67 -6.28 -2.14
N ARG A 282 -6.95 -7.38 -2.35
CA ARG A 282 -6.52 -7.81 -3.70
C ARG A 282 -7.70 -8.22 -4.56
N ALA A 283 -8.71 -8.88 -3.96
CA ALA A 283 -9.94 -9.22 -4.65
C ALA A 283 -10.75 -7.96 -4.99
N GLU A 284 -10.78 -6.97 -4.09
CA GLU A 284 -11.39 -5.66 -4.34
C GLU A 284 -10.76 -4.97 -5.56
N VAL A 285 -9.41 -4.91 -5.64
CA VAL A 285 -8.71 -4.35 -6.80
C VAL A 285 -9.00 -5.15 -8.07
N LYS A 286 -9.05 -6.49 -7.99
CA LYS A 286 -9.36 -7.34 -9.15
C LYS A 286 -10.77 -7.05 -9.69
N ILE A 287 -11.75 -6.92 -8.80
CA ILE A 287 -13.13 -6.54 -9.17
C ILE A 287 -13.14 -5.14 -9.81
N GLY A 288 -12.43 -4.17 -9.22
CA GLY A 288 -12.30 -2.82 -9.79
C GLY A 288 -11.67 -2.84 -11.19
N THR A 289 -10.64 -3.66 -11.39
CA THR A 289 -9.96 -3.83 -12.68
C THR A 289 -10.94 -4.29 -13.77
N TYR A 290 -11.86 -5.19 -13.44
CA TYR A 290 -12.90 -5.61 -14.38
C TYR A 290 -13.91 -4.51 -14.67
N LYS A 291 -14.37 -3.78 -13.65
CA LYS A 291 -15.28 -2.64 -13.85
C LYS A 291 -14.69 -1.60 -14.79
N VAL A 292 -13.42 -1.26 -14.59
CA VAL A 292 -12.67 -0.36 -15.48
C VAL A 292 -12.60 -0.95 -16.89
N SER A 293 -12.30 -2.23 -17.04
CA SER A 293 -12.29 -2.91 -18.35
C SER A 293 -13.65 -2.91 -19.05
N ASP A 294 -14.74 -3.14 -18.32
CA ASP A 294 -16.10 -3.18 -18.88
C ASP A 294 -16.56 -1.79 -19.28
N TYR A 295 -16.23 -0.76 -18.50
CA TYR A 295 -16.45 0.64 -18.85
C TYR A 295 -15.76 1.00 -20.17
N PHE A 296 -14.50 0.63 -20.36
CA PHE A 296 -13.77 0.84 -21.63
C PHE A 296 -14.36 0.09 -22.83
N ARG A 297 -15.12 -0.98 -22.60
CA ARG A 297 -15.78 -1.73 -23.67
C ARG A 297 -17.16 -1.18 -24.00
N ALA A 298 -17.85 -0.62 -23.01
CA ALA A 298 -19.20 -0.08 -23.13
C ALA A 298 -19.21 1.32 -23.74
N GLU A 299 -18.27 2.19 -23.36
CA GLU A 299 -18.11 3.50 -23.98
C GLU A 299 -17.08 3.39 -25.12
N GLN A 300 -17.50 3.67 -26.35
CA GLN A 300 -16.58 3.88 -27.47
C GLN A 300 -15.68 5.08 -27.16
N TYR A 301 -14.52 4.82 -26.54
CA TYR A 301 -13.37 5.71 -26.43
C TYR A 301 -13.58 7.15 -25.90
N THR A 302 -14.65 7.44 -25.15
CA THR A 302 -14.81 8.74 -24.47
C THR A 302 -14.45 8.62 -23.00
N PHE A 303 -13.19 8.88 -22.69
CA PHE A 303 -12.68 8.97 -21.31
C PHE A 303 -13.33 10.16 -20.55
N PRO A 304 -13.68 10.02 -19.26
CA PRO A 304 -13.99 11.17 -18.41
C PRO A 304 -12.73 12.01 -18.16
N ARG A 305 -12.92 13.33 -17.94
CA ARG A 305 -11.99 14.47 -17.69
C ARG A 305 -10.60 14.20 -17.06
N PHE A 306 -10.36 13.06 -16.42
CA PHE A 306 -9.11 12.69 -15.76
C PHE A 306 -7.91 12.52 -16.73
N VAL A 307 -8.16 12.38 -18.03
CA VAL A 307 -7.10 12.16 -19.04
C VAL A 307 -6.64 13.42 -19.76
N GLU A 308 -7.39 14.53 -19.73
CA GLU A 308 -6.95 15.77 -20.39
C GLU A 308 -5.65 16.32 -19.77
N GLU A 309 -5.46 16.19 -18.45
CA GLU A 309 -4.18 16.51 -17.80
C GLU A 309 -3.04 15.55 -18.20
N TRP A 310 -3.35 14.30 -18.55
CA TRP A 310 -2.37 13.23 -18.80
C TRP A 310 -1.93 13.08 -20.26
N LYS A 311 -2.69 13.65 -21.21
CA LYS A 311 -2.35 13.67 -22.66
C LYS A 311 -1.24 14.66 -23.01
N SER A 312 -0.87 15.56 -22.10
CA SER A 312 0.14 16.60 -22.30
C SER A 312 1.59 16.10 -22.33
N HIS A 313 1.85 14.82 -22.03
CA HIS A 313 3.21 14.29 -21.93
C HIS A 313 3.49 13.23 -23.02
N PRO A 314 4.55 13.39 -23.85
CA PRO A 314 4.79 12.53 -25.02
C PRO A 314 4.94 11.04 -24.67
N ARG A 315 4.33 10.15 -25.46
CA ARG A 315 4.39 8.68 -25.34
C ARG A 315 5.80 8.12 -25.14
N LYS A 316 6.82 8.65 -25.85
CA LYS A 316 8.20 8.17 -25.83
C LYS A 316 8.87 8.30 -24.45
N VAL A 317 8.59 9.40 -23.74
CA VAL A 317 9.15 9.65 -22.40
C VAL A 317 8.62 8.64 -21.38
N TRP A 318 7.39 8.13 -21.54
CA TRP A 318 6.76 7.23 -20.56
C TRP A 318 7.14 5.74 -20.69
N GLU A 319 7.53 5.29 -21.88
CA GLU A 319 8.03 3.92 -22.09
C GLU A 319 9.43 3.74 -21.50
N GLU A 320 10.30 4.75 -21.61
CA GLU A 320 11.58 4.81 -20.87
C GLU A 320 11.37 4.82 -19.35
N LEU A 321 10.36 5.56 -18.89
CA LEU A 321 10.06 5.80 -17.48
C LEU A 321 9.48 4.57 -16.74
N THR A 322 8.81 3.65 -17.43
CA THR A 322 8.22 2.46 -16.76
C THR A 322 9.02 1.17 -16.93
N ARG A 323 10.10 1.20 -17.74
CA ARG A 323 10.99 0.06 -17.96
C ARG A 323 11.94 -0.08 -16.75
N PRO A 324 12.16 -1.30 -16.22
CA PRO A 324 13.31 -1.53 -15.36
C PRO A 324 14.57 -1.33 -16.22
N LEU A 325 15.33 -0.28 -15.96
CA LEU A 325 16.66 -0.10 -16.54
C LEU A 325 17.57 -1.16 -15.90
N VAL A 326 17.74 -2.29 -16.60
CA VAL A 326 18.78 -3.26 -16.28
C VAL A 326 20.12 -2.60 -16.64
N PRO A 327 21.19 -2.74 -15.85
CA PRO A 327 22.51 -2.26 -16.24
C PRO A 327 22.84 -2.81 -17.65
N SER A 328 23.25 -1.93 -18.57
CA SER A 328 23.42 -2.25 -20.00
C SER A 328 24.31 -3.46 -20.29
N ALA A 329 25.15 -3.86 -19.32
CA ALA A 329 26.05 -5.00 -19.42
C ALA A 329 25.37 -6.39 -19.32
N ALA A 330 24.06 -6.47 -19.02
CA ALA A 330 23.40 -7.74 -18.68
C ALA A 330 22.52 -8.34 -19.78
N ASP A 331 22.29 -7.65 -20.91
CA ASP A 331 21.46 -8.18 -22.00
C ASP A 331 22.03 -7.77 -23.38
N PRO A 332 22.86 -8.63 -24.01
CA PRO A 332 23.53 -8.32 -25.28
C PRO A 332 22.60 -8.20 -26.49
N HIS A 333 21.32 -8.58 -26.37
CA HIS A 333 20.34 -8.47 -27.48
C HIS A 333 19.61 -7.12 -27.52
N LEU A 334 19.88 -6.21 -26.57
CA LEU A 334 19.24 -4.88 -26.49
C LEU A 334 19.58 -3.94 -27.67
N GLU A 335 20.73 -4.13 -28.31
CA GLU A 335 21.17 -3.30 -29.44
C GLU A 335 20.62 -3.81 -30.78
N GLU A 336 20.27 -5.10 -30.87
CA GLU A 336 19.66 -5.69 -32.06
C GLU A 336 18.18 -5.32 -32.16
N GLU A 337 17.43 -5.33 -31.04
CA GLU A 337 16.03 -4.89 -31.01
C GLU A 337 15.85 -3.38 -31.33
N LYS A 338 16.86 -2.53 -31.08
CA LYS A 338 16.81 -1.10 -31.44
C LYS A 338 16.84 -0.87 -32.96
N LYS A 339 17.49 -1.75 -33.72
CA LYS A 339 17.66 -1.59 -35.17
C LYS A 339 16.43 -2.03 -35.97
N GLU A 340 15.62 -2.94 -35.43
CA GLU A 340 14.39 -3.39 -36.09
C GLU A 340 13.19 -2.45 -35.87
N GLU A 341 13.27 -1.48 -34.95
CA GLU A 341 12.20 -0.51 -34.66
C GLU A 341 12.42 0.89 -35.30
N GLU A 342 13.54 1.09 -36.00
CA GLU A 342 13.83 2.33 -36.76
C GLU A 342 13.50 2.23 -38.26
N ASP A 343 13.19 1.02 -38.75
CA ASP A 343 12.57 0.75 -40.07
C ASP A 343 11.05 0.51 -39.93
#